data_AF-A0A2E2WAV6-F1
#
_entry.id   AF-A0A2E2WAV6-F1
#
_cell.length_a   1.000
_cell.length_b   1.000
_cell.length_c   1.000
_cell.angle_alpha   90.00
_cell.angle_beta   90.00
_cell.angle_gamma   90.00
#
_symmetry.space_group_name_H-M   'P 1'
#
loop_
_entity.id
_entity.type
_entity.pdbx_description
1 polymer ?
#
loop_
_entity_poly.entity_id
_entity_poly.type
_entity_poly.pdbx_seq_one_letter_code
_entity_poly.pdbx_strand_id
1 'polypeptide(L)'
;GMHPKEKADTITVMEKIGHFLDDAVRKLYKKAKAKGMTKIEASPFIAENLKLAKILKKSAKNWDGGYAMAGLLGHGDAFVLRDPAGIRPAYYYKDDEVIVVASERPVIQTVFNVPFESVQEIEPGHALLMKKDGSMSMQEILEPLERKSCSFERIYFSRGSDAEIYQERKELGRLIMPKVLENINYDTENTVFSFIPNTAETSFYGMLDAAQNELNKQKNEAILKEAENLTEERLLEIQSHKIRTEKIAIKDVKLRTFITDDSSRDDLVAHVYDVTYGVVKPNDNLVIIDDSIVRGTTLKKSILKMLDRLQPQQIIVVSSAPQIRYPDCYGIDMARLEDLVAFNAALELHKERGTAGIIEEIYEKCKKQLKLNDAEVINHVKDLYEPFSDEEISDKIAEIISEETINAKVKLIFQSVDDLHKACPKNLGDWYFTGNYPTVGGNRVVNRAYINFYEGNPERAY
;
A
#
# COMPACT_ATOMS: atom_id res chain seq x y z
N GLY A 1 -29.64 10.52 -21.07
CA GLY A 1 -29.36 9.31 -21.88
C GLY A 1 -29.50 8.12 -20.96
N MET A 2 -30.19 7.06 -21.37
CA MET A 2 -30.47 5.89 -20.51
C MET A 2 -29.69 4.63 -20.94
N HIS A 3 -28.65 4.79 -21.76
CA HIS A 3 -27.83 3.67 -22.23
C HIS A 3 -26.36 4.10 -22.20
N PRO A 4 -25.62 3.80 -21.12
CA PRO A 4 -24.17 4.00 -21.11
C PRO A 4 -23.56 3.24 -22.28
N LYS A 5 -22.80 3.96 -23.12
CA LYS A 5 -22.05 3.37 -24.25
C LYS A 5 -20.84 2.56 -23.78
N GLU A 6 -20.37 2.84 -22.56
CA GLU A 6 -19.20 2.22 -21.94
C GLU A 6 -19.52 1.91 -20.47
N LYS A 7 -19.02 0.78 -19.97
CA LYS A 7 -19.32 0.25 -18.62
C LYS A 7 -18.21 0.53 -17.60
N ALA A 8 -17.46 1.62 -17.76
CA ALA A 8 -16.46 2.01 -16.76
C ALA A 8 -17.14 2.58 -15.50
N ASP A 9 -16.58 2.33 -14.31
CA ASP A 9 -17.13 2.82 -13.03
C ASP A 9 -17.34 4.33 -13.03
N THR A 10 -16.36 5.08 -13.54
CA THR A 10 -16.43 6.55 -13.64
C THR A 10 -17.63 7.01 -14.47
N ILE A 11 -17.98 6.29 -15.54
CA ILE A 11 -19.11 6.63 -16.40
C ILE A 11 -20.42 6.35 -15.66
N THR A 12 -20.53 5.18 -15.02
CA THR A 12 -21.70 4.81 -14.21
C THR A 12 -21.94 5.81 -13.07
N VAL A 13 -20.86 6.22 -12.37
CA VAL A 13 -20.88 7.25 -11.32
C VAL A 13 -21.36 8.57 -11.89
N MET A 14 -20.76 9.03 -12.99
CA MET A 14 -21.10 10.31 -13.63
C MET A 14 -22.55 10.33 -14.12
N GLU A 15 -23.03 9.25 -14.76
CA GLU A 15 -24.42 9.14 -15.22
C GLU A 15 -25.40 9.19 -14.04
N LYS A 16 -25.07 8.52 -12.92
CA LYS A 16 -25.92 8.52 -11.72
C LYS A 16 -25.96 9.89 -11.05
N ILE A 17 -24.84 10.61 -10.98
CA ILE A 17 -24.82 12.01 -10.53
C ILE A 17 -25.64 12.88 -11.48
N GLY A 18 -25.41 12.76 -12.80
CA GLY A 18 -26.13 13.50 -13.83
C GLY A 18 -27.64 13.29 -13.77
N HIS A 19 -28.11 12.05 -13.56
CA HIS A 19 -29.52 11.73 -13.42
C HIS A 19 -30.19 12.50 -12.28
N PHE A 20 -29.60 12.49 -11.08
CA PHE A 20 -30.16 13.19 -9.92
C PHE A 20 -29.98 14.71 -10.01
N LEU A 21 -28.93 15.18 -10.70
CA LEU A 21 -28.74 16.59 -11.03
C LEU A 21 -29.86 17.08 -11.96
N ASP A 22 -30.15 16.37 -13.05
CA ASP A 22 -31.22 16.71 -14.00
C ASP A 22 -32.60 16.76 -13.32
N ASP A 23 -32.90 15.80 -12.43
CA ASP A 23 -34.15 15.80 -11.64
C ASP A 23 -34.23 17.03 -10.72
N ALA A 24 -33.12 17.38 -10.05
CA ALA A 24 -33.06 18.55 -9.18
C ALA A 24 -33.24 19.86 -9.95
N VAL A 25 -32.54 20.02 -11.08
CA VAL A 25 -32.64 21.17 -11.98
C VAL A 25 -34.08 21.31 -12.51
N ARG A 26 -34.70 20.22 -12.97
CA ARG A 26 -36.09 20.23 -13.46
C ARG A 26 -37.08 20.68 -12.38
N LYS A 27 -36.91 20.22 -11.14
CA LYS A 27 -37.76 20.62 -10.01
C LYS A 27 -37.61 22.10 -9.66
N LEU A 28 -36.38 22.60 -9.65
CA LEU A 28 -36.09 24.02 -9.40
C LEU A 28 -36.62 24.91 -10.54
N TYR A 29 -36.46 24.49 -11.80
CA TYR A 29 -37.02 25.19 -12.95
C TYR A 29 -38.55 25.31 -12.89
N LYS A 30 -39.26 24.25 -12.49
CA LYS A 30 -40.72 24.30 -12.28
C LYS A 30 -41.10 25.33 -11.19
N LYS A 31 -40.32 25.40 -10.10
CA LYS A 31 -40.52 26.39 -9.04
C LYS A 31 -40.25 27.82 -9.52
N ALA A 32 -39.19 28.03 -10.30
CA ALA A 32 -38.87 29.33 -10.89
C ALA A 32 -40.01 29.81 -11.80
N LYS A 33 -40.49 28.93 -12.69
CA LYS A 33 -41.63 29.22 -13.58
C LYS A 33 -42.90 29.55 -12.81
N ALA A 34 -43.20 28.82 -11.73
CA ALA A 34 -44.35 29.09 -10.88
C ALA A 34 -44.26 30.46 -10.16
N LYS A 35 -43.05 30.98 -9.95
CA LYS A 35 -42.80 32.34 -9.43
C LYS A 35 -42.79 33.43 -10.52
N GLY A 36 -43.06 33.08 -11.78
CA GLY A 36 -43.07 34.02 -12.89
C GLY A 36 -41.69 34.39 -13.45
N MET A 37 -40.62 33.70 -13.03
CA MET A 37 -39.26 33.97 -13.52
C MET A 37 -39.11 33.58 -15.00
N THR A 38 -38.41 34.42 -15.75
CA THR A 38 -37.98 34.14 -17.13
C THR A 38 -36.93 33.02 -17.17
N LYS A 39 -36.61 32.52 -18.36
CA LYS A 39 -35.54 31.52 -18.54
C LYS A 39 -34.17 32.03 -18.08
N ILE A 40 -33.91 33.33 -18.26
CA ILE A 40 -32.63 33.95 -17.86
C ILE A 40 -32.54 34.02 -16.34
N GLU A 41 -33.61 34.44 -15.67
CA GLU A 41 -33.67 34.52 -14.20
C GLU A 41 -33.71 33.15 -13.53
N ALA A 42 -34.27 32.14 -14.20
CA ALA A 42 -34.34 30.78 -13.67
C ALA A 42 -32.94 30.15 -13.47
N SER A 43 -31.96 30.47 -14.32
CA SER A 43 -30.62 29.86 -14.24
C SER A 43 -29.86 30.23 -12.95
N PRO A 44 -29.70 31.51 -12.58
CA PRO A 44 -29.15 31.91 -11.27
C PRO A 44 -29.95 31.33 -10.11
N PHE A 45 -31.29 31.38 -10.18
CA PHE A 45 -32.16 30.81 -9.14
C PHE A 45 -31.90 29.31 -8.93
N ILE A 46 -31.74 28.54 -10.00
CA ILE A 46 -31.43 27.11 -9.91
C ILE A 46 -30.06 26.91 -9.26
N ALA A 47 -29.03 27.63 -9.69
CA ALA A 47 -27.67 27.51 -9.15
C ALA A 47 -27.62 27.78 -7.64
N GLU A 48 -28.28 28.85 -7.17
CA GLU A 48 -28.34 29.23 -5.76
C GLU A 48 -29.11 28.21 -4.91
N ASN A 49 -30.16 27.60 -5.46
CA ASN A 49 -31.05 26.71 -4.72
C ASN A 49 -30.72 25.21 -4.91
N LEU A 50 -29.66 24.89 -5.64
CA LEU A 50 -29.24 23.52 -5.88
C LEU A 50 -28.62 22.91 -4.61
N LYS A 51 -29.24 21.83 -4.12
CA LYS A 51 -28.77 21.09 -2.94
C LYS A 51 -27.85 19.94 -3.35
N LEU A 52 -26.58 20.25 -3.57
CA LEU A 52 -25.58 19.28 -4.05
C LEU A 52 -25.43 18.06 -3.12
N ALA A 53 -25.41 18.27 -1.79
CA ALA A 53 -25.38 17.17 -0.82
C ALA A 53 -26.51 16.14 -1.04
N LYS A 54 -27.73 16.61 -1.34
CA LYS A 54 -28.88 15.73 -1.59
C LYS A 54 -28.74 14.95 -2.89
N ILE A 55 -28.11 15.54 -3.91
CA ILE A 55 -27.82 14.86 -5.17
C ILE A 55 -26.81 13.75 -4.89
N LEU A 56 -25.68 14.09 -4.26
CA LEU A 56 -24.63 13.13 -3.90
C LEU A 56 -25.17 11.99 -3.03
N LYS A 57 -25.98 12.27 -2.00
CA LYS A 57 -26.56 11.24 -1.11
C LYS A 57 -27.44 10.23 -1.86
N LYS A 58 -28.16 10.69 -2.90
CA LYS A 58 -28.96 9.81 -3.76
C LYS A 58 -28.10 9.03 -4.75
N SER A 59 -27.08 9.67 -5.31
CA SER A 59 -26.15 9.05 -6.26
C SER A 59 -25.32 7.97 -5.58
N ALA A 60 -24.74 8.27 -4.42
CA ALA A 60 -23.78 7.42 -3.74
C ALA A 60 -24.39 6.26 -2.94
N LYS A 61 -25.72 6.21 -2.81
CA LYS A 61 -26.45 5.24 -1.96
C LYS A 61 -26.00 3.77 -2.09
N ASN A 62 -25.59 3.36 -3.29
CA ASN A 62 -25.22 1.96 -3.59
C ASN A 62 -23.78 1.87 -4.14
N TRP A 63 -22.92 2.84 -3.82
CA TRP A 63 -21.51 2.72 -4.19
C TRP A 63 -20.79 1.89 -3.14
N ASP A 64 -19.96 0.97 -3.62
CA ASP A 64 -19.07 0.13 -2.84
C ASP A 64 -17.67 0.31 -3.42
N GLY A 65 -16.66 0.46 -2.57
CA GLY A 65 -15.29 0.71 -2.99
C GLY A 65 -14.58 1.78 -2.17
N GLY A 66 -13.29 1.96 -2.47
CA GLY A 66 -12.47 3.06 -1.97
C GLY A 66 -12.36 4.16 -3.02
N TYR A 67 -12.66 5.40 -2.65
CA TYR A 67 -12.69 6.51 -3.58
C TYR A 67 -12.52 7.87 -2.90
N ALA A 68 -11.82 8.75 -3.61
CA ALA A 68 -11.82 10.19 -3.37
C ALA A 68 -12.10 10.87 -4.72
N MET A 69 -13.32 11.42 -4.88
CA MET A 69 -13.80 11.88 -6.18
C MET A 69 -14.07 13.37 -6.17
N ALA A 70 -13.43 14.09 -7.09
CA ALA A 70 -13.70 15.49 -7.36
C ALA A 70 -14.69 15.64 -8.53
N GLY A 71 -15.62 16.59 -8.43
CA GLY A 71 -16.52 16.96 -9.51
C GLY A 71 -16.79 18.46 -9.56
N LEU A 72 -16.99 18.99 -10.77
CA LEU A 72 -17.28 20.39 -11.05
C LEU A 72 -18.57 20.50 -11.86
N LEU A 73 -19.48 21.36 -11.43
CA LEU A 73 -20.71 21.67 -12.13
C LEU A 73 -20.49 22.87 -13.07
N GLY A 74 -21.24 22.94 -14.16
CA GLY A 74 -21.06 23.96 -15.20
C GLY A 74 -21.26 25.41 -14.73
N HIS A 75 -21.84 25.64 -13.55
CA HIS A 75 -21.98 26.98 -12.95
C HIS A 75 -20.88 27.32 -11.93
N GLY A 76 -19.90 26.44 -11.73
CA GLY A 76 -18.72 26.69 -10.88
C GLY A 76 -18.76 26.07 -9.49
N ASP A 77 -19.89 25.50 -9.04
CA ASP A 77 -19.88 24.72 -7.79
C ASP A 77 -19.10 23.42 -7.99
N ALA A 78 -18.35 23.01 -6.97
CA ALA A 78 -17.56 21.80 -6.97
C ALA A 78 -17.80 20.97 -5.71
N PHE A 79 -17.38 19.71 -5.75
CA PHE A 79 -17.33 18.84 -4.59
C PHE A 79 -16.12 17.94 -4.63
N VAL A 80 -15.66 17.50 -3.45
CA VAL A 80 -14.83 16.30 -3.29
C VAL A 80 -15.49 15.37 -2.29
N LEU A 81 -15.85 14.17 -2.71
CA LEU A 81 -16.52 13.14 -1.91
C LEU A 81 -15.56 11.99 -1.60
N ARG A 82 -15.47 11.61 -0.33
CA ARG A 82 -14.66 10.50 0.17
C ARG A 82 -15.52 9.30 0.54
N ASP A 83 -14.98 8.09 0.31
CA ASP A 83 -15.63 6.84 0.68
C ASP A 83 -15.90 6.71 2.19
N PRO A 84 -16.93 5.97 2.61
CA PRO A 84 -17.37 5.92 4.00
C PRO A 84 -16.42 5.15 4.92
N ALA A 85 -15.55 4.29 4.39
CA ALA A 85 -14.53 3.58 5.18
C ALA A 85 -13.20 4.37 5.29
N GLY A 86 -13.09 5.50 4.58
CA GLY A 86 -11.89 6.32 4.54
C GLY A 86 -10.70 5.62 3.88
N ILE A 87 -10.95 4.72 2.93
CA ILE A 87 -9.94 3.87 2.27
C ILE A 87 -8.90 4.73 1.56
N ARG A 88 -9.35 5.68 0.72
CA ARG A 88 -8.46 6.57 -0.04
C ARG A 88 -8.25 7.90 0.68
N PRO A 89 -7.02 8.43 0.72
CA PRO A 89 -6.73 9.70 1.37
C PRO A 89 -7.23 10.88 0.53
N ALA A 90 -7.70 11.92 1.20
CA ALA A 90 -8.01 13.20 0.60
C ALA A 90 -7.82 14.31 1.65
N TYR A 91 -6.99 15.28 1.34
CA TYR A 91 -6.63 16.39 2.22
C TYR A 91 -7.01 17.71 1.58
N TYR A 92 -7.38 18.69 2.40
CA TYR A 92 -7.76 20.00 1.95
C TYR A 92 -7.12 21.12 2.77
N TYR A 93 -6.98 22.27 2.13
CA TYR A 93 -6.57 23.53 2.72
C TYR A 93 -7.43 24.66 2.16
N LYS A 94 -7.66 25.68 2.98
CA LYS A 94 -8.42 26.87 2.60
C LYS A 94 -7.83 28.11 3.27
N ASP A 95 -7.74 29.20 2.52
CA ASP A 95 -7.61 30.57 3.01
C ASP A 95 -8.60 31.51 2.31
N ASP A 96 -8.33 32.81 2.34
CA ASP A 96 -9.16 33.84 1.73
C ASP A 96 -9.08 33.85 0.18
N GLU A 97 -8.07 33.22 -0.41
CA GLU A 97 -7.82 33.22 -1.86
C GLU A 97 -8.14 31.88 -2.53
N VAL A 98 -7.92 30.76 -1.85
CA VAL A 98 -8.01 29.43 -2.46
C VAL A 98 -8.68 28.40 -1.56
N ILE A 99 -9.35 27.44 -2.21
CA ILE A 99 -9.67 26.13 -1.63
C ILE A 99 -8.98 25.10 -2.50
N VAL A 100 -8.16 24.25 -1.89
CA VAL A 100 -7.44 23.18 -2.58
C VAL A 100 -7.72 21.84 -1.92
N VAL A 101 -7.80 20.80 -2.74
CA VAL A 101 -7.88 19.42 -2.30
C VAL A 101 -6.86 18.59 -3.07
N ALA A 102 -6.14 17.72 -2.39
CA ALA A 102 -5.18 16.79 -2.98
C ALA A 102 -5.22 15.44 -2.25
N SER A 103 -4.80 14.38 -2.92
CA SER A 103 -4.70 13.04 -2.29
C SER A 103 -3.63 13.00 -1.19
N GLU A 104 -2.66 13.91 -1.21
CA GLU A 104 -1.51 13.92 -0.31
C GLU A 104 -1.27 15.31 0.29
N ARG A 105 -1.06 15.35 1.60
CA ARG A 105 -0.77 16.57 2.37
C ARG A 105 0.51 17.30 1.94
N PRO A 106 1.67 16.64 1.70
CA PRO A 106 2.92 17.35 1.36
C PRO A 106 2.85 18.18 0.07
N VAL A 107 1.96 17.82 -0.86
CA VAL A 107 1.76 18.59 -2.10
C VAL A 107 1.15 19.95 -1.77
N ILE A 108 0.16 20.00 -0.89
CA ILE A 108 -0.47 21.24 -0.43
C ILE A 108 0.55 22.08 0.34
N GLN A 109 1.28 21.48 1.28
CA GLN A 109 2.28 22.18 2.09
C GLN A 109 3.36 22.83 1.22
N THR A 110 3.89 22.10 0.24
CA THR A 110 4.93 22.60 -0.66
C THR A 110 4.43 23.74 -1.54
N VAL A 111 3.23 23.60 -2.11
CA VAL A 111 2.70 24.57 -3.08
C VAL A 111 2.26 25.86 -2.39
N PHE A 112 1.62 25.77 -1.22
CA PHE A 112 1.08 26.93 -0.51
C PHE A 112 1.98 27.44 0.62
N ASN A 113 3.11 26.77 0.87
CA ASN A 113 4.04 27.10 1.96
C ASN A 113 3.35 27.18 3.33
N VAL A 114 2.57 26.14 3.66
CA VAL A 114 1.75 26.08 4.87
C VAL A 114 2.25 25.00 5.85
N PRO A 115 2.09 25.22 7.17
CA PRO A 115 2.47 24.24 8.18
C PRO A 115 1.53 23.02 8.16
N PHE A 116 1.97 21.94 8.79
CA PHE A 116 1.27 20.65 8.81
C PHE A 116 -0.18 20.75 9.29
N GLU A 117 -0.40 21.52 10.36
CA GLU A 117 -1.67 21.69 11.06
C GLU A 117 -2.72 22.44 10.22
N SER A 118 -2.29 23.15 9.18
CA SER A 118 -3.20 23.89 8.29
C SER A 118 -3.89 22.98 7.28
N VAL A 119 -3.38 21.76 7.06
CA VAL A 119 -3.91 20.83 6.07
C VAL A 119 -4.72 19.74 6.78
N GLN A 120 -6.02 19.70 6.47
CA GLN A 120 -6.97 18.81 7.13
C GLN A 120 -7.37 17.65 6.22
N GLU A 121 -7.78 16.53 6.80
CA GLU A 121 -8.27 15.37 6.06
C GLU A 121 -9.79 15.50 5.83
N ILE A 122 -10.30 15.13 4.65
CA ILE A 122 -11.73 15.02 4.41
C ILE A 122 -12.26 13.82 5.19
N GLU A 123 -13.31 13.98 5.99
CA GLU A 123 -13.85 12.90 6.82
C GLU A 123 -14.43 11.75 5.98
N PRO A 124 -14.35 10.49 6.45
CA PRO A 124 -15.00 9.36 5.78
C PRO A 124 -16.49 9.61 5.56
N GLY A 125 -17.00 9.28 4.36
CA GLY A 125 -18.42 9.42 4.01
C GLY A 125 -18.88 10.86 3.78
N HIS A 126 -18.00 11.84 3.95
CA HIS A 126 -18.30 13.25 3.78
C HIS A 126 -17.89 13.76 2.40
N ALA A 127 -18.55 14.84 1.98
CA ALA A 127 -18.11 15.66 0.86
C ALA A 127 -17.75 17.07 1.30
N LEU A 128 -16.61 17.55 0.82
CA LEU A 128 -16.26 18.95 0.83
C LEU A 128 -16.98 19.63 -0.34
N LEU A 129 -17.97 20.46 -0.04
CA LEU A 129 -18.77 21.20 -1.03
C LEU A 129 -18.25 22.62 -1.15
N MET A 130 -17.97 23.04 -2.38
CA MET A 130 -17.41 24.35 -2.70
C MET A 130 -18.38 25.08 -3.63
N LYS A 131 -18.67 26.34 -3.31
CA LYS A 131 -19.50 27.21 -4.13
C LYS A 131 -18.63 28.14 -4.96
N LYS A 132 -19.16 28.59 -6.10
CA LYS A 132 -18.48 29.57 -6.96
C LYS A 132 -18.12 30.90 -6.28
N ASP A 133 -18.74 31.22 -5.14
CA ASP A 133 -18.47 32.42 -4.35
C ASP A 133 -17.35 32.23 -3.32
N GLY A 134 -16.71 31.05 -3.28
CA GLY A 134 -15.65 30.71 -2.33
C GLY A 134 -16.15 30.15 -0.99
N SER A 135 -17.48 30.03 -0.79
CA SER A 135 -18.00 29.35 0.39
C SER A 135 -17.75 27.84 0.34
N MET A 136 -17.46 27.26 1.51
CA MET A 136 -17.09 25.86 1.67
C MET A 136 -17.86 25.26 2.83
N SER A 137 -18.29 24.00 2.70
CA SER A 137 -18.87 23.23 3.82
C SER A 137 -18.51 21.76 3.71
N MET A 138 -18.24 21.11 4.84
CA MET A 138 -18.15 19.65 4.94
C MET A 138 -19.54 19.10 5.26
N GLN A 139 -20.04 18.14 4.49
CA GLN A 139 -21.37 17.54 4.73
C GLN A 139 -21.33 16.03 4.62
N GLU A 140 -21.99 15.34 5.56
CA GLU A 140 -22.18 13.90 5.52
C GLU A 140 -23.05 13.52 4.31
N ILE A 141 -22.51 12.68 3.43
CA ILE A 141 -23.21 12.15 2.26
C ILE A 141 -23.64 10.71 2.51
N LEU A 142 -22.73 9.92 3.05
CA LEU A 142 -22.93 8.54 3.47
C LEU A 142 -22.59 8.42 4.96
N GLU A 143 -23.28 7.51 5.63
CA GLU A 143 -22.95 7.16 7.01
C GLU A 143 -21.51 6.61 7.05
N PRO A 144 -20.63 7.18 7.89
CA PRO A 144 -19.27 6.67 8.04
C PRO A 144 -19.27 5.22 8.53
N LEU A 145 -18.43 4.38 7.92
CA LEU A 145 -18.17 3.01 8.36
C LEU A 145 -16.99 2.98 9.35
N GLU A 146 -16.67 1.79 9.86
CA GLU A 146 -15.42 1.59 10.58
C GLU A 146 -14.24 2.05 9.71
N ARG A 147 -13.36 2.89 10.27
CA ARG A 147 -12.22 3.43 9.53
C ARG A 147 -11.21 2.31 9.25
N LYS A 148 -11.11 1.93 7.98
CA LYS A 148 -10.14 0.96 7.45
C LYS A 148 -9.29 1.62 6.36
N SER A 149 -8.71 2.78 6.68
CA SER A 149 -7.84 3.52 5.77
C SER A 149 -6.66 2.65 5.31
N CYS A 150 -6.32 2.75 4.02
CA CYS A 150 -5.29 1.92 3.39
C CYS A 150 -3.93 2.02 4.13
N SER A 151 -3.40 0.89 4.60
CA SER A 151 -2.06 0.83 5.20
C SER A 151 -0.94 0.94 4.15
N PHE A 152 -1.19 0.55 2.89
CA PHE A 152 -0.21 0.58 1.80
C PHE A 152 0.18 2.00 1.40
N GLU A 153 -0.72 2.97 1.63
CA GLU A 153 -0.40 4.38 1.53
C GLU A 153 0.77 4.75 2.47
N ARG A 154 0.74 4.23 3.71
CA ARG A 154 1.77 4.49 4.72
C ARG A 154 3.05 3.71 4.44
N ILE A 155 2.93 2.45 4.04
CA ILE A 155 4.08 1.57 3.73
C ILE A 155 4.87 2.11 2.53
N TYR A 156 4.20 2.43 1.42
CA TYR A 156 4.86 2.68 0.14
C TYR A 156 4.28 3.82 -0.69
N PHE A 157 2.96 3.86 -0.88
CA PHE A 157 2.35 4.60 -2.00
C PHE A 157 2.37 6.12 -1.83
N SER A 158 2.10 6.62 -0.61
CA SER A 158 2.17 8.05 -0.31
C SER A 158 3.63 8.51 -0.13
N ARG A 159 3.87 9.81 -0.26
CA ARG A 159 5.19 10.42 -0.08
C ARG A 159 5.67 10.26 1.35
N GLY A 160 6.87 9.71 1.51
CA GLY A 160 7.56 9.58 2.79
C GLY A 160 7.98 10.92 3.42
N SER A 161 7.82 12.04 2.73
CA SER A 161 8.07 13.38 3.27
C SER A 161 6.94 13.91 4.15
N ASP A 162 5.79 13.23 4.19
CA ASP A 162 4.75 13.53 5.17
C ASP A 162 5.23 13.16 6.57
N ALA A 163 5.06 14.06 7.54
CA ALA A 163 5.62 13.89 8.89
C ALA A 163 5.07 12.65 9.61
N GLU A 164 3.80 12.29 9.43
CA GLU A 164 3.24 11.08 10.02
C GLU A 164 3.81 9.84 9.32
N ILE A 165 3.77 9.81 7.99
CA ILE A 165 4.28 8.68 7.19
C ILE A 165 5.76 8.43 7.47
N TYR A 166 6.55 9.48 7.61
CA TYR A 166 7.97 9.37 7.92
C TYR A 166 8.20 8.62 9.24
N GLN A 167 7.47 8.99 10.29
CA GLN A 167 7.58 8.32 11.59
C GLN A 167 7.03 6.89 11.55
N GLU A 168 5.90 6.67 10.87
CA GLU A 168 5.30 5.35 10.68
C GLU A 168 6.27 4.40 9.96
N ARG A 169 6.97 4.85 8.91
CA ARG A 169 7.99 4.06 8.21
C ARG A 169 9.20 3.76 9.07
N LYS A 170 9.70 4.75 9.83
CA LYS A 170 10.76 4.50 10.82
C LYS A 170 10.32 3.43 11.82
N GLU A 171 9.09 3.50 12.30
CA GLU A 171 8.56 2.53 13.25
C GLU A 171 8.44 1.12 12.65
N LEU A 172 8.02 1.00 11.38
CA LEU A 172 8.03 -0.28 10.65
C LEU A 172 9.44 -0.90 10.63
N GLY A 173 10.46 -0.10 10.33
CA GLY A 173 11.86 -0.54 10.35
C GLY A 173 12.34 -0.96 11.75
N ARG A 174 11.95 -0.20 12.77
CA ARG A 174 12.31 -0.49 14.17
C ARG A 174 11.69 -1.80 14.65
N LEU A 175 10.43 -2.06 14.31
CA LEU A 175 9.67 -3.22 14.77
C LEU A 175 10.09 -4.52 14.10
N ILE A 176 10.59 -4.49 12.85
CA ILE A 176 11.06 -5.71 12.17
C ILE A 176 12.47 -6.15 12.60
N MET A 177 13.27 -5.22 13.14
CA MET A 177 14.68 -5.47 13.47
C MET A 177 14.92 -6.60 14.48
N PRO A 178 14.11 -6.83 15.53
CA PRO A 178 14.28 -7.97 16.42
C PRO A 178 14.33 -9.31 15.68
N LYS A 179 13.43 -9.53 14.71
CA LYS A 179 13.42 -10.75 13.89
C LYS A 179 14.66 -10.87 12.99
N VAL A 180 15.19 -9.74 12.52
CA VAL A 180 16.46 -9.68 11.78
C VAL A 180 17.63 -10.09 12.68
N LEU A 181 17.71 -9.54 13.90
CA LEU A 181 18.77 -9.84 14.88
C LEU A 181 18.80 -11.33 15.23
N GLU A 182 17.64 -11.95 15.44
CA GLU A 182 17.54 -13.40 15.67
C GLU A 182 18.11 -14.21 14.49
N ASN A 183 17.83 -13.79 13.25
CA ASN A 183 18.26 -14.50 12.04
C ASN A 183 19.75 -14.32 11.69
N ILE A 184 20.42 -13.33 12.28
CA ILE A 184 21.90 -13.18 12.22
C ILE A 184 22.57 -13.66 13.51
N ASN A 185 21.84 -14.34 14.41
CA ASN A 185 22.33 -14.76 15.73
C ASN A 185 22.95 -13.61 16.55
N TYR A 186 22.40 -12.41 16.41
CA TYR A 186 22.89 -11.18 17.04
C TYR A 186 24.33 -10.78 16.64
N ASP A 187 24.89 -11.35 15.56
CA ASP A 187 26.21 -11.01 15.03
C ASP A 187 26.18 -9.65 14.30
N THR A 188 26.34 -8.57 15.06
CA THR A 188 26.38 -7.21 14.50
C THR A 188 27.73 -6.83 13.88
N GLU A 189 28.78 -7.64 14.11
CA GLU A 189 30.14 -7.38 13.65
C GLU A 189 30.34 -7.85 12.20
N ASN A 190 29.87 -9.06 11.89
CA ASN A 190 29.89 -9.65 10.56
C ASN A 190 28.55 -9.47 9.84
N THR A 191 27.91 -8.31 10.02
CA THR A 191 26.67 -7.98 9.30
C THR A 191 26.77 -6.61 8.66
N VAL A 192 26.40 -6.54 7.37
CA VAL A 192 26.27 -5.31 6.61
C VAL A 192 24.78 -5.03 6.40
N PHE A 193 24.32 -3.86 6.86
CA PHE A 193 22.95 -3.40 6.67
C PHE A 193 22.87 -2.43 5.49
N SER A 194 21.90 -2.65 4.61
CA SER A 194 21.60 -1.83 3.44
C SER A 194 20.08 -1.76 3.19
N PHE A 195 19.69 -1.01 2.17
CA PHE A 195 18.31 -0.94 1.68
C PHE A 195 18.26 -0.98 0.14
N ILE A 196 17.08 -1.26 -0.41
CA ILE A 196 16.78 -1.13 -1.83
C ILE A 196 16.23 0.29 -2.09
N PRO A 197 16.91 1.13 -2.89
CA PRO A 197 16.46 2.50 -3.11
C PRO A 197 15.15 2.58 -3.94
N ASN A 198 14.29 3.57 -3.69
CA ASN A 198 14.47 4.72 -2.80
C ASN A 198 13.55 4.69 -1.57
N THR A 199 12.37 4.08 -1.69
CA THR A 199 11.29 4.22 -0.69
C THR A 199 11.62 3.56 0.66
N ALA A 200 12.37 2.46 0.63
CA ALA A 200 12.75 1.72 1.83
C ALA A 200 13.75 2.46 2.75
N GLU A 201 14.33 3.57 2.31
CA GLU A 201 15.34 4.34 3.06
C GLU A 201 14.83 4.80 4.44
N THR A 202 13.57 5.23 4.54
CA THR A 202 13.03 5.69 5.84
C THR A 202 12.86 4.53 6.83
N SER A 203 12.36 3.38 6.35
CA SER A 203 12.29 2.16 7.14
C SER A 203 13.68 1.67 7.53
N PHE A 204 14.66 1.80 6.62
CA PHE A 204 16.06 1.50 6.93
C PHE A 204 16.60 2.31 8.10
N TYR A 205 16.34 3.62 8.18
CA TYR A 205 16.76 4.42 9.33
C TYR A 205 16.14 3.94 10.65
N GLY A 206 14.88 3.51 10.64
CA GLY A 206 14.26 2.88 11.80
C GLY A 206 14.92 1.56 12.22
N MET A 207 15.27 0.74 11.23
CA MET A 207 16.00 -0.52 11.44
C MET A 207 17.39 -0.26 12.02
N LEU A 208 18.09 0.77 11.54
CA LEU A 208 19.40 1.18 12.06
C LEU A 208 19.33 1.68 13.51
N ASP A 209 18.31 2.48 13.85
CA ASP A 209 18.11 2.93 15.23
C ASP A 209 17.96 1.73 16.18
N ALA A 210 17.19 0.71 15.77
CA ALA A 210 17.04 -0.53 16.54
C ALA A 210 18.34 -1.37 16.60
N ALA A 211 19.07 -1.49 15.49
CA ALA A 211 20.35 -2.19 15.45
C ALA A 211 21.39 -1.52 16.37
N GLN A 212 21.43 -0.19 16.38
CA GLN A 212 22.34 0.57 17.23
C GLN A 212 22.00 0.42 18.71
N ASN A 213 20.71 0.33 19.07
CA ASN A 213 20.29 0.04 20.44
C ASN A 213 20.77 -1.34 20.90
N GLU A 214 20.67 -2.35 20.04
CA GLU A 214 21.19 -3.69 20.34
C GLU A 214 22.72 -3.68 20.48
N LEU A 215 23.45 -3.02 19.56
CA LEU A 215 24.90 -2.89 19.69
C LEU A 215 25.31 -2.18 20.98
N ASN A 216 24.58 -1.13 21.39
CA ASN A 216 24.84 -0.44 22.66
C ASN A 216 24.62 -1.36 23.86
N LYS A 217 23.59 -2.22 23.82
CA LYS A 217 23.35 -3.24 24.83
C LYS A 217 24.52 -4.24 24.89
N GLN A 218 24.96 -4.76 23.76
CA GLN A 218 26.12 -5.68 23.68
C GLN A 218 27.40 -5.05 24.23
N LYS A 219 27.66 -3.79 23.89
CA LYS A 219 28.80 -3.03 24.43
C LYS A 219 28.73 -2.89 25.95
N ASN A 220 27.56 -2.53 26.47
CA ASN A 220 27.36 -2.38 27.92
C ASN A 220 27.56 -3.72 28.64
N GLU A 221 27.04 -4.82 28.10
CA GLU A 221 27.22 -6.16 28.66
C GLU A 221 28.70 -6.57 28.67
N ALA A 222 29.46 -6.29 27.59
CA ALA A 222 30.89 -6.55 27.54
C ALA A 222 31.68 -5.73 28.59
N ILE A 223 31.39 -4.43 28.71
CA ILE A 223 32.01 -3.55 29.70
C ILE A 223 31.74 -4.04 31.12
N LEU A 224 30.49 -4.41 31.43
CA LEU A 224 30.11 -4.89 32.76
C LEU A 224 30.75 -6.24 33.10
N LYS A 225 30.87 -7.14 32.11
CA LYS A 225 31.49 -8.46 32.29
C LYS A 225 33.00 -8.35 32.55
N GLU A 226 33.66 -7.36 31.95
CA GLU A 226 35.10 -7.14 32.06
C GLU A 226 35.47 -6.10 33.13
N ALA A 227 34.50 -5.60 33.92
CA ALA A 227 34.64 -4.42 34.78
C ALA A 227 35.83 -4.45 35.75
N GLU A 228 36.18 -5.62 36.30
CA GLU A 228 37.30 -5.76 37.25
C GLU A 228 38.69 -5.69 36.58
N ASN A 229 38.78 -6.01 35.29
CA ASN A 229 40.04 -6.09 34.53
C ASN A 229 40.04 -5.20 33.28
N LEU A 230 39.13 -4.22 33.21
CA LEU A 230 38.92 -3.39 32.04
C LEU A 230 40.08 -2.40 31.87
N THR A 231 40.85 -2.55 30.80
CA THR A 231 41.89 -1.59 30.41
C THR A 231 41.31 -0.49 29.51
N GLU A 232 41.99 0.65 29.45
CA GLU A 232 41.62 1.75 28.53
C GLU A 232 41.62 1.27 27.07
N GLU A 233 42.62 0.49 26.67
CA GLU A 233 42.73 -0.09 25.31
C GLU A 233 41.52 -0.97 24.98
N ARG A 234 41.13 -1.87 25.91
CA ARG A 234 39.98 -2.75 25.72
C ARG A 234 38.65 -1.99 25.72
N LEU A 235 38.52 -0.97 26.56
CA LEU A 235 37.35 -0.10 26.56
C LEU A 235 37.20 0.64 25.22
N LEU A 236 38.30 1.18 24.68
CA LEU A 236 38.32 1.83 23.36
C LEU A 236 37.97 0.84 22.25
N GLU A 237 38.47 -0.39 22.31
CA GLU A 237 38.12 -1.46 21.38
C GLU A 237 36.60 -1.72 21.38
N ILE A 238 35.99 -1.95 22.55
CA ILE A 238 34.54 -2.16 22.69
C ILE A 238 33.76 -0.95 22.14
N GLN A 239 34.17 0.26 22.49
CA GLN A 239 33.49 1.48 22.02
C GLN A 239 33.61 1.68 20.51
N SER A 240 34.72 1.28 19.90
CA SER A 240 34.99 1.46 18.46
C SER A 240 34.10 0.62 17.55
N HIS A 241 33.47 -0.45 18.07
CA HIS A 241 32.53 -1.26 17.31
C HIS A 241 31.37 -0.40 16.81
N LYS A 242 30.97 -0.55 15.55
CA LYS A 242 29.89 0.22 14.94
C LYS A 242 29.09 -0.67 14.02
N ILE A 243 27.79 -0.37 13.89
CA ILE A 243 26.96 -1.00 12.88
C ILE A 243 27.56 -0.66 11.50
N ARG A 244 27.80 -1.68 10.68
CA ARG A 244 28.26 -1.50 9.31
C ARG A 244 27.05 -1.25 8.42
N THR A 245 26.99 -0.03 7.90
CA THR A 245 25.93 0.40 6.98
C THR A 245 26.56 0.80 5.67
N GLU A 246 26.07 0.23 4.58
CA GLU A 246 26.62 0.52 3.25
C GLU A 246 25.49 0.72 2.26
N LYS A 247 25.71 1.60 1.28
CA LYS A 247 24.80 1.72 0.14
C LYS A 247 25.17 0.63 -0.87
N ILE A 248 24.61 -0.56 -0.69
CA ILE A 248 24.94 -1.71 -1.53
C ILE A 248 24.22 -1.62 -2.87
N ALA A 249 22.89 -1.53 -2.86
CA ALA A 249 22.11 -1.40 -4.09
C ALA A 249 22.09 0.07 -4.56
N ILE A 250 22.52 0.30 -5.79
CA ILE A 250 22.47 1.61 -6.45
C ILE A 250 21.47 1.52 -7.59
N LYS A 251 20.54 2.47 -7.67
CA LYS A 251 19.53 2.53 -8.73
C LYS A 251 19.84 3.69 -9.67
N ASP A 252 20.15 3.42 -10.94
CA ASP A 252 20.31 4.47 -11.95
C ASP A 252 18.93 4.91 -12.49
N VAL A 253 18.49 6.09 -12.04
CA VAL A 253 17.18 6.67 -12.37
C VAL A 253 17.12 7.18 -13.83
N LYS A 254 18.24 7.29 -14.55
CA LYS A 254 18.29 7.85 -15.91
C LYS A 254 17.95 6.84 -17.02
N LEU A 255 18.01 5.54 -16.74
CA LEU A 255 17.64 4.49 -17.69
C LEU A 255 16.10 4.32 -17.71
N ARG A 256 15.40 5.20 -18.44
CA ARG A 256 14.05 4.86 -18.92
C ARG A 256 14.21 3.89 -20.08
N THR A 257 13.60 2.71 -20.00
CA THR A 257 13.59 1.73 -21.10
C THR A 257 12.85 2.32 -22.31
N PHE A 258 13.60 2.91 -23.23
CA PHE A 258 13.08 3.36 -24.51
C PHE A 258 12.77 2.13 -25.38
N ILE A 259 11.48 1.87 -25.59
CA ILE A 259 10.85 1.02 -26.61
C ILE A 259 11.75 -0.07 -27.21
N THR A 260 11.67 -1.30 -26.67
CA THR A 260 12.17 -2.52 -27.32
C THR A 260 11.28 -3.73 -26.96
N ASP A 261 11.34 -4.77 -27.79
CA ASP A 261 10.56 -6.02 -27.74
C ASP A 261 10.56 -6.68 -26.35
N ASP A 262 9.46 -7.33 -25.95
CA ASP A 262 9.24 -7.85 -24.58
C ASP A 262 10.35 -8.82 -24.11
N SER A 263 11.06 -9.48 -25.03
CA SER A 263 12.19 -10.37 -24.74
C SER A 263 13.48 -9.63 -24.31
N SER A 264 13.59 -8.33 -24.57
CA SER A 264 14.78 -7.50 -24.28
C SER A 264 14.62 -6.60 -23.05
N ARG A 265 13.43 -6.59 -22.42
CA ARG A 265 13.16 -5.82 -21.20
C ARG A 265 13.80 -6.41 -19.94
N ASP A 266 13.85 -7.73 -19.83
CA ASP A 266 14.39 -8.41 -18.66
C ASP A 266 15.89 -8.11 -18.45
N ASP A 267 16.67 -8.05 -19.54
CA ASP A 267 18.10 -7.68 -19.48
C ASP A 267 18.30 -6.21 -19.11
N LEU A 268 17.43 -5.30 -19.59
CA LEU A 268 17.52 -3.87 -19.28
C LEU A 268 17.19 -3.56 -17.81
N VAL A 269 16.28 -4.31 -17.17
CA VAL A 269 15.98 -4.15 -15.73
C VAL A 269 17.18 -4.55 -14.87
N ALA A 270 17.95 -5.57 -15.29
CA ALA A 270 19.17 -5.97 -14.60
C ALA A 270 20.26 -4.88 -14.61
N HIS A 271 20.24 -3.97 -15.58
CA HIS A 271 21.18 -2.84 -15.67
C HIS A 271 20.74 -1.58 -14.92
N VAL A 272 19.53 -1.56 -14.35
CA VAL A 272 19.06 -0.43 -13.52
C VAL A 272 19.73 -0.45 -12.15
N TYR A 273 20.15 -1.62 -11.68
CA TYR A 273 20.79 -1.80 -10.37
C TYR A 273 22.28 -2.14 -10.49
N ASP A 274 23.09 -1.48 -9.68
CA ASP A 274 24.53 -1.75 -9.52
C ASP A 274 24.85 -2.00 -8.04
N VAL A 275 26.03 -2.59 -7.77
CA VAL A 275 26.52 -2.89 -6.42
C VAL A 275 27.83 -2.19 -6.08
N THR A 276 27.92 -1.76 -4.83
CA THR A 276 29.20 -1.33 -4.24
C THR A 276 30.07 -2.55 -3.91
N TYR A 277 31.17 -2.73 -4.66
CA TYR A 277 32.13 -3.82 -4.44
C TYR A 277 33.14 -3.50 -3.31
N GLY A 278 33.67 -4.55 -2.68
CA GLY A 278 34.78 -4.45 -1.71
C GLY A 278 34.40 -4.13 -0.27
N VAL A 279 33.10 -3.93 0.02
CA VAL A 279 32.60 -3.59 1.36
C VAL A 279 31.94 -4.76 2.11
N VAL A 280 31.60 -5.84 1.39
CA VAL A 280 31.06 -7.10 1.91
C VAL A 280 32.14 -8.18 1.82
N LYS A 281 32.27 -8.99 2.88
CA LYS A 281 33.24 -10.09 3.01
C LYS A 281 32.51 -11.45 2.94
N PRO A 282 33.22 -12.55 2.62
CA PRO A 282 32.59 -13.86 2.50
C PRO A 282 31.87 -14.41 3.74
N ASN A 283 32.26 -13.97 4.93
CA ASN A 283 31.63 -14.38 6.18
C ASN A 283 30.54 -13.39 6.65
N ASP A 284 30.25 -12.34 5.87
CA ASP A 284 29.25 -11.35 6.27
C ASP A 284 27.83 -11.86 5.99
N ASN A 285 26.91 -11.54 6.90
CA ASN A 285 25.48 -11.49 6.61
C ASN A 285 25.18 -10.17 5.90
N LEU A 286 24.49 -10.23 4.75
CA LEU A 286 24.03 -9.05 4.02
C LEU A 286 22.53 -8.87 4.25
N VAL A 287 22.17 -7.90 5.09
CA VAL A 287 20.77 -7.55 5.38
C VAL A 287 20.35 -6.38 4.50
N ILE A 288 19.30 -6.58 3.71
CA ILE A 288 18.76 -5.54 2.84
C ILE A 288 17.25 -5.37 3.02
N ILE A 289 16.81 -4.15 3.33
CA ILE A 289 15.37 -3.84 3.48
C ILE A 289 14.77 -3.29 2.19
N ASP A 290 13.58 -3.79 1.85
CA ASP A 290 12.67 -3.29 0.82
C ASP A 290 11.34 -2.86 1.43
N ASP A 291 10.56 -2.06 0.70
CA ASP A 291 9.25 -1.65 1.18
C ASP A 291 8.26 -2.83 1.22
N SER A 292 8.19 -3.59 0.13
CA SER A 292 7.22 -4.67 -0.07
C SER A 292 7.69 -5.67 -1.13
N ILE A 293 7.17 -6.90 -1.07
CA ILE A 293 7.44 -7.93 -2.09
C ILE A 293 6.10 -8.40 -2.67
N VAL A 294 5.83 -8.01 -3.92
CA VAL A 294 4.57 -8.36 -4.62
C VAL A 294 4.75 -9.64 -5.45
N ARG A 295 5.47 -9.52 -6.58
CA ARG A 295 5.64 -10.61 -7.56
C ARG A 295 6.93 -11.42 -7.35
N GLY A 296 7.87 -10.89 -6.58
CA GLY A 296 9.20 -11.48 -6.36
C GLY A 296 10.12 -11.48 -7.59
N THR A 297 9.65 -11.10 -8.78
CA THR A 297 10.43 -11.15 -10.03
C THR A 297 11.65 -10.23 -10.03
N THR A 298 11.52 -9.01 -9.48
CA THR A 298 12.65 -8.07 -9.35
C THR A 298 13.74 -8.62 -8.43
N LEU A 299 13.35 -9.26 -7.32
CA LEU A 299 14.29 -9.93 -6.42
C LEU A 299 14.99 -11.09 -7.12
N LYS A 300 14.20 -12.00 -7.73
CA LYS A 300 14.68 -13.19 -8.43
C LYS A 300 15.63 -12.87 -9.57
N LYS A 301 15.21 -12.00 -10.49
CA LYS A 301 15.93 -11.77 -11.76
C LYS A 301 17.13 -10.83 -11.59
N SER A 302 17.09 -9.89 -10.66
CA SER A 302 18.08 -8.80 -10.62
C SER A 302 18.75 -8.67 -9.26
N ILE A 303 17.98 -8.46 -8.19
CA ILE A 303 18.58 -8.04 -6.91
C ILE A 303 19.39 -9.15 -6.28
N LEU A 304 18.85 -10.36 -6.13
CA LEU A 304 19.56 -11.45 -5.46
C LEU A 304 20.84 -11.85 -6.19
N LYS A 305 20.80 -11.96 -7.53
CA LYS A 305 21.99 -12.25 -8.35
C LYS A 305 23.07 -11.18 -8.19
N MET A 306 22.67 -9.92 -8.13
CA MET A 306 23.57 -8.80 -7.96
C MET A 306 24.22 -8.82 -6.57
N LEU A 307 23.45 -9.10 -5.52
CA LEU A 307 23.97 -9.21 -4.15
C LEU A 307 24.87 -10.45 -3.98
N ASP A 308 24.56 -11.58 -4.62
CA ASP A 308 25.36 -12.82 -4.56
C ASP A 308 26.77 -12.66 -5.14
N ARG A 309 26.97 -11.72 -6.08
CA ARG A 309 28.32 -11.38 -6.61
C ARG A 309 29.29 -10.87 -5.54
N LEU A 310 28.75 -10.36 -4.43
CA LEU A 310 29.55 -9.91 -3.28
C LEU A 310 29.98 -11.09 -2.39
N GLN A 311 29.52 -12.30 -2.71
CA GLN A 311 29.80 -13.57 -2.03
C GLN A 311 29.52 -13.59 -0.53
N PRO A 312 28.42 -12.98 -0.02
CA PRO A 312 28.13 -13.04 1.42
C PRO A 312 27.82 -14.47 1.88
N GLN A 313 27.95 -14.73 3.18
CA GLN A 313 27.54 -16.01 3.77
C GLN A 313 26.03 -16.23 3.63
N GLN A 314 25.25 -15.18 3.91
CA GLN A 314 23.80 -15.19 3.87
C GLN A 314 23.29 -13.84 3.37
N ILE A 315 22.25 -13.86 2.54
CA ILE A 315 21.47 -12.69 2.12
C ILE A 315 20.13 -12.74 2.86
N ILE A 316 19.83 -11.70 3.63
CA ILE A 316 18.55 -11.53 4.30
C ILE A 316 17.83 -10.36 3.65
N VAL A 317 16.73 -10.64 2.94
CA VAL A 317 15.86 -9.58 2.43
C VAL A 317 14.71 -9.37 3.41
N VAL A 318 14.53 -8.13 3.83
CA VAL A 318 13.56 -7.70 4.82
C VAL A 318 12.48 -6.89 4.12
N SER A 319 11.22 -7.27 4.23
CA SER A 319 10.08 -6.51 3.70
C SER A 319 9.43 -5.74 4.85
N SER A 320 9.38 -4.41 4.76
CA SER A 320 8.67 -3.58 5.76
C SER A 320 7.15 -3.76 5.72
N ALA A 321 6.63 -4.42 4.68
CA ALA A 321 5.25 -4.86 4.56
C ALA A 321 5.08 -6.34 4.95
N PRO A 322 3.91 -6.73 5.47
CA PRO A 322 3.49 -8.13 5.49
C PRO A 322 3.36 -8.75 4.10
N GLN A 323 3.16 -10.06 4.06
CA GLN A 323 3.01 -10.81 2.81
C GLN A 323 1.73 -10.41 2.08
N ILE A 324 1.87 -9.94 0.84
CA ILE A 324 0.74 -9.60 -0.02
C ILE A 324 0.12 -10.90 -0.56
N ARG A 325 -1.06 -11.24 -0.05
CA ARG A 325 -1.78 -12.51 -0.27
C ARG A 325 -3.06 -12.35 -1.08
N TYR A 326 -3.68 -11.17 -1.07
CA TYR A 326 -4.98 -10.95 -1.69
C TYR A 326 -4.97 -9.74 -2.63
N PRO A 327 -5.87 -9.70 -3.64
CA PRO A 327 -5.89 -8.62 -4.60
C PRO A 327 -6.43 -7.32 -4.02
N ASP A 328 -5.97 -6.19 -4.54
CA ASP A 328 -6.57 -4.89 -4.27
C ASP A 328 -7.63 -4.53 -5.32
N CYS A 329 -8.77 -4.04 -4.84
CA CYS A 329 -9.90 -3.60 -5.66
C CYS A 329 -10.29 -2.15 -5.40
N TYR A 330 -9.41 -1.38 -4.76
CA TYR A 330 -9.68 -0.02 -4.34
C TYR A 330 -8.77 1.01 -5.00
N GLY A 331 -7.91 0.63 -5.95
CA GLY A 331 -7.10 1.55 -6.76
C GLY A 331 -5.59 1.28 -6.77
N ILE A 332 -5.11 0.21 -6.14
CA ILE A 332 -3.72 -0.27 -6.27
C ILE A 332 -3.70 -1.45 -7.26
N ASP A 333 -2.72 -1.47 -8.16
CA ASP A 333 -2.65 -2.50 -9.21
C ASP A 333 -2.08 -3.83 -8.69
N MET A 334 -2.92 -4.56 -7.97
CA MET A 334 -2.67 -5.93 -7.48
C MET A 334 -3.92 -6.78 -7.77
N ALA A 335 -4.30 -6.91 -9.04
CA ALA A 335 -5.62 -7.46 -9.39
C ALA A 335 -5.65 -9.01 -9.48
N ARG A 336 -4.50 -9.66 -9.70
CA ARG A 336 -4.40 -11.09 -10.01
C ARG A 336 -3.67 -11.83 -8.89
N LEU A 337 -4.21 -12.96 -8.47
CA LEU A 337 -3.66 -13.76 -7.36
C LEU A 337 -2.37 -14.46 -7.78
N GLU A 338 -2.34 -15.02 -8.99
CA GLU A 338 -1.20 -15.72 -9.57
C GLU A 338 0.03 -14.83 -9.81
N ASP A 339 -0.16 -13.51 -9.83
CA ASP A 339 0.95 -12.55 -9.87
C ASP A 339 1.63 -12.40 -8.49
N LEU A 340 0.97 -12.81 -7.39
CA LEU A 340 1.47 -12.63 -6.02
C LEU A 340 2.38 -13.81 -5.63
N VAL A 341 3.60 -13.51 -5.19
CA VAL A 341 4.57 -14.56 -4.86
C VAL A 341 4.14 -15.38 -3.64
N ALA A 342 3.43 -14.77 -2.68
CA ALA A 342 2.90 -15.49 -1.52
C ALA A 342 1.80 -16.48 -1.89
N PHE A 343 0.98 -16.17 -2.90
CA PHE A 343 -0.01 -17.08 -3.45
C PHE A 343 0.66 -18.29 -4.12
N ASN A 344 1.66 -18.05 -4.97
CA ASN A 344 2.44 -19.11 -5.61
C ASN A 344 3.17 -20.01 -4.58
N ALA A 345 3.69 -19.43 -3.51
CA ALA A 345 4.30 -20.16 -2.41
C ALA A 345 3.30 -21.09 -1.69
N ALA A 346 2.09 -20.59 -1.39
CA ALA A 346 1.06 -21.42 -0.77
C ALA A 346 0.62 -22.58 -1.69
N LEU A 347 0.51 -22.35 -3.00
CA LEU A 347 0.20 -23.42 -3.97
C LEU A 347 1.28 -24.51 -3.99
N GLU A 348 2.57 -24.14 -4.02
CA GLU A 348 3.65 -25.13 -4.03
C GLU A 348 3.73 -25.90 -2.70
N LEU A 349 3.52 -25.23 -1.55
CA LEU A 349 3.44 -25.89 -0.24
C LEU A 349 2.31 -26.94 -0.19
N HIS A 350 1.13 -26.64 -0.73
CA HIS A 350 0.04 -27.61 -0.81
C HIS A 350 0.39 -28.80 -1.69
N LYS A 351 1.05 -28.56 -2.82
CA LYS A 351 1.53 -29.61 -3.72
C LYS A 351 2.55 -30.52 -3.05
N GLU A 352 3.53 -29.95 -2.35
CA GLU A 352 4.54 -30.71 -1.60
C GLU A 352 3.96 -31.53 -0.46
N ARG A 353 2.93 -31.02 0.23
CA ARG A 353 2.24 -31.73 1.32
C ARG A 353 1.20 -32.74 0.83
N GLY A 354 0.96 -32.85 -0.48
CA GLY A 354 -0.10 -33.69 -1.02
C GLY A 354 -1.52 -33.23 -0.65
N THR A 355 -1.71 -31.94 -0.33
CA THR A 355 -2.99 -31.33 0.06
C THR A 355 -3.58 -30.43 -1.04
N ALA A 356 -3.11 -30.57 -2.27
CA ALA A 356 -3.54 -29.77 -3.42
C ALA A 356 -5.05 -29.82 -3.72
N GLY A 357 -5.79 -30.82 -3.20
CA GLY A 357 -7.26 -30.90 -3.32
C GLY A 357 -7.99 -29.69 -2.75
N ILE A 358 -7.39 -28.94 -1.82
CA ILE A 358 -7.96 -27.71 -1.28
C ILE A 358 -8.22 -26.64 -2.36
N ILE A 359 -7.43 -26.65 -3.45
CA ILE A 359 -7.54 -25.66 -4.54
C ILE A 359 -8.91 -25.79 -5.23
N GLU A 360 -9.32 -27.02 -5.52
CA GLU A 360 -10.62 -27.30 -6.12
C GLU A 360 -11.77 -27.04 -5.12
N GLU A 361 -11.56 -27.37 -3.83
CA GLU A 361 -12.56 -27.08 -2.79
C GLU A 361 -12.83 -25.58 -2.64
N ILE A 362 -11.78 -24.75 -2.63
CA ILE A 362 -11.90 -23.29 -2.57
C ILE A 362 -12.63 -22.79 -3.82
N TYR A 363 -12.27 -23.28 -5.01
CA TYR A 363 -12.94 -22.91 -6.25
C TYR A 363 -14.46 -23.17 -6.20
N GLU A 364 -14.87 -24.35 -5.75
CA GLU A 364 -16.29 -24.69 -5.60
C GLU A 364 -16.99 -23.86 -4.52
N LYS A 365 -16.31 -23.53 -3.41
CA LYS A 365 -16.82 -22.60 -2.40
C LYS A 365 -17.00 -21.18 -2.97
N CYS A 366 -16.01 -20.66 -3.70
CA CYS A 366 -16.04 -19.37 -4.38
C CYS A 366 -17.20 -19.28 -5.38
N LYS A 367 -17.43 -20.33 -6.19
CA LYS A 367 -18.55 -20.35 -7.15
C LYS A 367 -19.92 -20.28 -6.50
N LYS A 368 -20.09 -20.91 -5.33
CA LYS A 368 -21.32 -20.81 -4.54
C LYS A 368 -21.60 -19.38 -4.06
N GLN A 369 -20.56 -18.57 -3.88
CA GLN A 369 -20.71 -17.16 -3.48
C GLN A 369 -21.28 -16.26 -4.58
N LEU A 370 -21.12 -16.61 -5.87
CA LEU A 370 -21.49 -15.73 -6.99
C LEU A 370 -22.98 -15.35 -7.08
N LYS A 371 -23.85 -16.14 -6.43
CA LYS A 371 -25.30 -15.93 -6.43
C LYS A 371 -25.81 -15.22 -5.18
N LEU A 372 -24.94 -14.98 -4.20
CA LEU A 372 -25.29 -14.34 -2.94
C LEU A 372 -25.28 -12.81 -3.10
N ASN A 373 -26.00 -12.12 -2.21
CA ASN A 373 -25.83 -10.69 -2.09
C ASN A 373 -24.46 -10.39 -1.47
N ASP A 374 -23.84 -9.26 -1.83
CA ASP A 374 -22.48 -8.92 -1.37
C ASP A 374 -22.32 -9.00 0.16
N ALA A 375 -23.34 -8.61 0.92
CA ALA A 375 -23.34 -8.66 2.38
C ALA A 375 -23.25 -10.09 2.97
N GLU A 376 -23.57 -11.10 2.17
CA GLU A 376 -23.55 -12.53 2.56
C GLU A 376 -22.31 -13.25 2.00
N VAL A 377 -21.49 -12.58 1.17
CA VAL A 377 -20.33 -13.17 0.52
C VAL A 377 -19.18 -13.31 1.52
N ILE A 378 -18.66 -14.54 1.62
CA ILE A 378 -17.52 -14.89 2.46
C ILE A 378 -16.28 -15.08 1.59
N ASN A 379 -15.13 -14.55 2.01
CA ASN A 379 -13.85 -14.79 1.37
C ASN A 379 -13.30 -16.19 1.72
N HIS A 380 -13.48 -17.16 0.81
CA HIS A 380 -12.96 -18.53 0.97
C HIS A 380 -11.49 -18.69 0.54
N VAL A 381 -10.87 -17.67 -0.04
CA VAL A 381 -9.45 -17.72 -0.43
C VAL A 381 -8.55 -17.74 0.80
N LYS A 382 -9.06 -17.35 1.97
CA LYS A 382 -8.35 -17.45 3.26
C LYS A 382 -7.95 -18.88 3.61
N ASP A 383 -8.78 -19.85 3.23
CA ASP A 383 -8.55 -21.28 3.46
C ASP A 383 -7.23 -21.76 2.82
N LEU A 384 -6.74 -21.08 1.78
CA LEU A 384 -5.46 -21.40 1.12
C LEU A 384 -4.26 -21.17 2.04
N TYR A 385 -4.36 -20.22 2.97
CA TYR A 385 -3.23 -19.78 3.80
C TYR A 385 -3.32 -20.31 5.23
N GLU A 386 -4.52 -20.66 5.70
CA GLU A 386 -4.78 -21.13 7.07
C GLU A 386 -3.87 -22.27 7.55
N PRO A 387 -3.48 -23.26 6.72
CA PRO A 387 -2.62 -24.37 7.16
C PRO A 387 -1.14 -24.02 7.35
N PHE A 388 -0.72 -22.80 7.03
CA PHE A 388 0.68 -22.39 7.03
C PHE A 388 0.92 -21.20 7.96
N SER A 389 2.06 -21.24 8.65
CA SER A 389 2.60 -20.06 9.31
C SER A 389 3.18 -19.07 8.29
N ASP A 390 3.28 -17.80 8.70
CA ASP A 390 3.94 -16.76 7.92
C ASP A 390 5.41 -17.12 7.63
N GLU A 391 6.09 -17.81 8.54
CA GLU A 391 7.47 -18.28 8.37
C GLU A 391 7.57 -19.30 7.22
N GLU A 392 6.70 -20.30 7.20
CA GLU A 392 6.70 -21.35 6.16
C GLU A 392 6.45 -20.77 4.76
N ILE A 393 5.53 -19.81 4.64
CA ILE A 393 5.30 -19.11 3.37
C ILE A 393 6.54 -18.27 3.01
N SER A 394 7.15 -17.57 3.97
CA SER A 394 8.35 -16.76 3.72
C SER A 394 9.51 -17.60 3.20
N ASP A 395 9.72 -18.77 3.80
CA ASP A 395 10.77 -19.72 3.43
C ASP A 395 10.50 -20.31 2.03
N LYS A 396 9.25 -20.65 1.71
CA LYS A 396 8.90 -21.09 0.37
C LYS A 396 9.06 -19.98 -0.67
N ILE A 397 8.72 -18.73 -0.35
CA ILE A 397 8.99 -17.59 -1.24
C ILE A 397 10.50 -17.49 -1.49
N ALA A 398 11.33 -17.59 -0.43
CA ALA A 398 12.79 -17.54 -0.54
C ALA A 398 13.31 -18.62 -1.49
N GLU A 399 12.79 -19.84 -1.42
CA GLU A 399 13.09 -20.93 -2.35
C GLU A 399 12.67 -20.60 -3.79
N ILE A 400 11.45 -20.12 -4.02
CA ILE A 400 10.92 -19.79 -5.35
C ILE A 400 11.75 -18.70 -6.05
N ILE A 401 12.21 -17.70 -5.31
CA ILE A 401 12.99 -16.58 -5.85
C ILE A 401 14.49 -16.88 -5.91
N SER A 402 14.96 -17.91 -5.22
CA SER A 402 16.36 -18.35 -5.28
C SER A 402 16.54 -19.24 -6.51
N GLU A 403 17.31 -18.78 -7.49
CA GLU A 403 17.73 -19.62 -8.61
C GLU A 403 18.88 -20.55 -8.19
N GLU A 404 19.06 -21.67 -8.90
CA GLU A 404 20.18 -22.63 -8.68
C GLU A 404 21.57 -21.98 -8.78
N THR A 405 21.66 -20.77 -9.34
CA THR A 405 22.91 -20.04 -9.54
C THR A 405 23.34 -19.18 -8.34
N ILE A 406 22.47 -19.00 -7.33
CA ILE A 406 22.78 -18.23 -6.13
C ILE A 406 23.50 -19.12 -5.12
N ASN A 407 24.68 -18.69 -4.65
CA ASN A 407 25.51 -19.47 -3.73
C ASN A 407 25.22 -19.15 -2.26
N ALA A 408 24.92 -17.89 -1.96
CA ALA A 408 24.60 -17.45 -0.61
C ALA A 408 23.26 -18.04 -0.14
N LYS A 409 23.15 -18.35 1.15
CA LYS A 409 21.86 -18.72 1.74
C LYS A 409 20.92 -17.51 1.67
N VAL A 410 19.69 -17.69 1.19
CA VAL A 410 18.68 -16.62 1.13
C VAL A 410 17.65 -16.81 2.23
N LYS A 411 17.35 -15.74 2.98
CA LYS A 411 16.24 -15.70 3.95
C LYS A 411 15.36 -14.48 3.64
N LEU A 412 14.05 -14.67 3.74
CA LEU A 412 13.07 -13.58 3.67
C LEU A 412 12.44 -13.36 5.04
N ILE A 413 12.34 -12.08 5.42
CA ILE A 413 11.68 -11.66 6.65
C ILE A 413 10.61 -10.64 6.26
N PHE A 414 9.35 -10.96 6.54
CA PHE A 414 8.23 -10.04 6.35
C PHE A 414 7.80 -9.42 7.67
N GLN A 415 7.32 -8.19 7.61
CA GLN A 415 6.68 -7.53 8.74
C GLN A 415 5.41 -8.28 9.15
N SER A 416 5.10 -8.32 10.45
CA SER A 416 3.84 -8.89 10.92
C SER A 416 2.68 -7.90 10.72
N VAL A 417 1.45 -8.39 10.55
CA VAL A 417 0.26 -7.52 10.49
C VAL A 417 0.08 -6.76 11.80
N ASP A 418 0.38 -7.40 12.94
CA ASP A 418 0.29 -6.77 14.25
C ASP A 418 1.27 -5.60 14.41
N ASP A 419 2.52 -5.76 13.99
CA ASP A 419 3.52 -4.71 14.05
C ASP A 419 3.25 -3.60 13.02
N LEU A 420 2.68 -3.93 11.85
CA LEU A 420 2.13 -2.93 10.95
C LEU A 420 1.07 -2.07 11.62
N HIS A 421 0.13 -2.67 12.35
CA HIS A 421 -0.91 -1.91 13.06
C HIS A 421 -0.36 -1.10 14.24
N LYS A 422 0.69 -1.57 14.91
CA LYS A 422 1.42 -0.78 15.92
C LYS A 422 2.09 0.45 15.29
N ALA A 423 2.72 0.28 14.12
CA ALA A 423 3.38 1.37 13.41
C ALA A 423 2.39 2.38 12.82
N CYS A 424 1.28 1.89 12.24
CA CYS A 424 0.31 2.68 11.50
C CYS A 424 -1.09 2.65 12.14
N PRO A 425 -1.27 3.12 13.39
CA PRO A 425 -2.49 2.90 14.18
C PRO A 425 -3.74 3.60 13.62
N LYS A 426 -3.58 4.58 12.71
CA LYS A 426 -4.67 5.30 12.04
C LYS A 426 -5.06 4.68 10.69
N ASN A 427 -4.31 3.70 10.20
CA ASN A 427 -4.45 3.09 8.87
C ASN A 427 -4.49 1.56 8.99
N LEU A 428 -5.60 1.06 9.54
CA LEU A 428 -5.81 -0.37 9.85
C LEU A 428 -6.38 -1.19 8.66
N GLY A 429 -6.40 -0.62 7.45
CA GLY A 429 -6.81 -1.34 6.26
C GLY A 429 -5.72 -2.31 5.82
N ASP A 430 -5.96 -3.62 5.93
CA ASP A 430 -4.98 -4.69 5.76
C ASP A 430 -5.43 -5.82 4.81
N TRP A 431 -6.47 -5.57 4.00
CA TRP A 431 -7.17 -6.60 3.22
C TRP A 431 -6.28 -7.39 2.26
N TYR A 432 -5.25 -6.77 1.68
CA TYR A 432 -4.28 -7.47 0.82
C TYR A 432 -3.33 -8.40 1.60
N PHE A 433 -3.29 -8.31 2.94
CA PHE A 433 -2.53 -9.22 3.81
C PHE A 433 -3.44 -10.26 4.49
N THR A 434 -4.63 -9.84 4.94
CA THR A 434 -5.51 -10.66 5.80
C THR A 434 -6.74 -11.21 5.09
N GLY A 435 -7.09 -10.64 3.93
CA GLY A 435 -8.31 -10.96 3.20
C GLY A 435 -9.58 -10.36 3.84
N ASN A 436 -9.42 -9.47 4.82
CA ASN A 436 -10.53 -8.80 5.51
C ASN A 436 -10.85 -7.47 4.81
N TYR A 437 -11.72 -7.52 3.80
CA TYR A 437 -12.06 -6.34 3.02
C TYR A 437 -12.89 -5.32 3.82
N PRO A 438 -12.61 -4.01 3.68
CA PRO A 438 -13.36 -2.93 4.34
C PRO A 438 -14.76 -2.73 3.76
N THR A 439 -15.04 -3.26 2.57
CA THR A 439 -16.35 -3.19 1.93
C THR A 439 -16.84 -4.59 1.58
N VAL A 440 -18.17 -4.76 1.53
CA VAL A 440 -18.80 -6.06 1.23
C VAL A 440 -18.48 -6.52 -0.19
N GLY A 441 -18.36 -5.58 -1.14
CA GLY A 441 -17.97 -5.88 -2.53
C GLY A 441 -16.56 -6.44 -2.66
N GLY A 442 -15.63 -6.13 -1.75
CA GLY A 442 -14.27 -6.66 -1.78
C GLY A 442 -14.21 -8.18 -1.67
N ASN A 443 -15.08 -8.79 -0.84
CA ASN A 443 -15.18 -10.25 -0.73
C ASN A 443 -15.64 -10.88 -2.05
N ARG A 444 -16.55 -10.24 -2.79
CA ARG A 444 -16.96 -10.72 -4.12
C ARG A 444 -15.77 -10.70 -5.10
N VAL A 445 -14.97 -9.64 -5.07
CA VAL A 445 -13.82 -9.47 -5.97
C VAL A 445 -12.77 -10.56 -5.73
N VAL A 446 -12.40 -10.84 -4.49
CA VAL A 446 -11.39 -11.88 -4.20
C VAL A 446 -11.85 -13.29 -4.58
N ASN A 447 -13.13 -13.63 -4.34
CA ASN A 447 -13.69 -14.91 -4.80
C ASN A 447 -13.69 -14.99 -6.34
N ARG A 448 -14.05 -13.89 -7.02
CA ARG A 448 -13.99 -13.82 -8.48
C ARG A 448 -12.56 -13.95 -9.01
N ALA A 449 -11.59 -13.30 -8.36
CA ALA A 449 -10.18 -13.40 -8.73
C ALA A 449 -9.67 -14.84 -8.62
N TYR A 450 -10.10 -15.58 -7.59
CA TYR A 450 -9.75 -17.00 -7.45
C TYR A 450 -10.38 -17.87 -8.54
N ILE A 451 -11.64 -17.61 -8.89
CA ILE A 451 -12.32 -18.29 -10.01
C ILE A 451 -11.58 -18.01 -11.32
N ASN A 452 -11.20 -16.76 -11.57
CA ASN A 452 -10.45 -16.38 -12.76
C ASN A 452 -9.10 -17.11 -12.83
N PHE A 453 -8.37 -17.16 -11.71
CA PHE A 453 -7.14 -17.96 -11.60
C PHE A 453 -7.39 -19.44 -11.98
N TYR A 454 -8.39 -20.08 -11.36
CA TYR A 454 -8.67 -21.50 -11.57
C TYR A 454 -9.10 -21.81 -13.01
N GLU A 455 -9.88 -20.91 -13.62
CA GLU A 455 -10.37 -21.04 -15.01
C GLU A 455 -9.35 -20.57 -16.05
N GLY A 456 -8.21 -20.00 -15.64
CA GLY A 456 -7.21 -19.43 -16.55
C GLY A 456 -7.66 -18.14 -17.25
N ASN A 457 -8.61 -17.40 -16.67
CA ASN A 457 -9.10 -16.13 -17.20
C ASN A 457 -8.17 -14.96 -16.78
N PRO A 458 -7.53 -14.25 -17.73
CA PRO A 458 -6.63 -13.13 -17.40
C PRO A 458 -7.34 -11.81 -17.06
N GLU A 459 -8.68 -11.75 -17.14
CA GLU A 459 -9.45 -10.55 -16.85
C GLU A 459 -9.40 -10.15 -15.37
N ARG A 460 -9.53 -8.83 -15.11
CA ARG A 460 -9.69 -8.31 -13.76
C ARG A 460 -11.01 -8.79 -13.15
N ALA A 461 -11.01 -8.99 -11.85
CA ALA A 461 -12.17 -9.50 -11.10
C ALA A 461 -13.25 -8.45 -10.81
N TYR A 462 -13.03 -7.19 -11.19
CA TYR A 462 -13.91 -6.04 -11.01
C TYR A 462 -14.01 -5.21 -12.28
#